data_AF-A0A7J3ZBI2-F1
#
_entry.id   AF-A0A7J3ZBI2-F1
#
_cell.length_a   1.000
_cell.length_b   1.000
_cell.length_c   1.000
_cell.angle_alpha   90.00
_cell.angle_beta   90.00
_cell.angle_gamma   90.00
#
_symmetry.space_group_name_H-M   'P 1'
#
loop_
_entity.id
_entity.type
_entity.pdbx_description
1 polymer ?
#
loop_
_entity_poly.entity_id
_entity_poly.type
_entity_poly.pdbx_seq_one_letter_code
_entity_poly.pdbx_strand_id
1 'polypeptide(L)' 'KRGRWTVTDLENAVEAISEKLGEWIITSWDEANYLHIWGFHEAKLDSKAVKLRLRYIKRAVEETKKLIVLK' A
#
# COMPACT_ATOMS: atom_id res chain seq x y z
N LYS A 1 5.89 -23.88 -7.36
CA LYS A 1 5.48 -22.96 -6.26
C LYS A 1 6.06 -21.58 -6.54
N ARG A 2 5.27 -20.51 -6.57
CA ARG A 2 5.81 -19.13 -6.65
C ARG A 2 6.23 -18.69 -5.24
N GLY A 3 7.45 -18.18 -5.09
CA GLY A 3 8.02 -17.77 -3.79
C GLY A 3 7.65 -16.34 -3.36
N ARG A 4 7.03 -15.56 -4.25
CA ARG A 4 6.54 -14.20 -3.98
C ARG A 4 5.23 -13.98 -4.72
N TRP A 5 4.43 -13.07 -4.19
CA TRP A 5 3.25 -12.54 -4.87
C TRP A 5 3.68 -11.61 -6.00
N THR A 6 2.93 -11.64 -7.10
CA THR A 6 3.05 -10.69 -8.20
C THR A 6 2.29 -9.40 -7.89
N VAL A 7 2.52 -8.36 -8.69
CA VAL A 7 1.69 -7.14 -8.62
C VAL A 7 0.22 -7.49 -8.86
N THR A 8 -0.10 -8.37 -9.82
CA THR A 8 -1.47 -8.83 -10.05
C THR A 8 -2.09 -9.49 -8.81
N ASP A 9 -1.33 -10.30 -8.07
CA ASP A 9 -1.83 -10.91 -6.82
C ASP A 9 -2.13 -9.83 -5.77
N LEU A 10 -1.35 -8.76 -5.73
CA LEU A 10 -1.56 -7.62 -4.82
C LEU A 10 -2.76 -6.77 -5.23
N GLU A 11 -2.93 -6.48 -6.52
CA GLU A 11 -4.10 -5.77 -7.05
C GLU A 11 -5.41 -6.50 -6.70
N ASN A 12 -5.47 -7.82 -6.94
CA ASN A 12 -6.63 -8.63 -6.59
C ASN A 12 -6.92 -8.62 -5.08
N ALA A 13 -5.87 -8.60 -4.25
CA ALA A 13 -6.03 -8.51 -2.80
C ALA A 13 -6.57 -7.14 -2.37
N VAL A 14 -6.08 -6.06 -3.00
CA VAL A 14 -6.53 -4.69 -2.74
C VAL A 14 -8.01 -4.53 -3.07
N GLU A 15 -8.44 -5.04 -4.23
CA GLU A 15 -9.85 -5.08 -4.64
C GLU A 15 -10.70 -5.78 -3.56
N ALA A 16 -10.40 -7.04 -3.25
CA ALA A 16 -11.18 -7.82 -2.29
C ALA A 16 -11.20 -7.26 -0.86
N ILE A 17 -10.15 -6.56 -0.43
CA ILE A 17 -10.10 -5.91 0.89
C ILE A 17 -10.88 -4.59 0.86
N SER A 18 -10.82 -3.85 -0.25
CA SER A 18 -11.54 -2.58 -0.41
C SER A 18 -13.06 -2.76 -0.37
N GLU A 19 -13.59 -3.86 -0.92
CA GLU A 19 -15.01 -4.22 -0.81
C GLU A 19 -15.47 -4.36 0.65
N LYS A 20 -14.56 -4.73 1.55
CA LYS A 20 -14.87 -5.00 2.96
C LYS A 20 -14.61 -3.81 3.86
N LEU A 21 -13.51 -3.08 3.61
CA LEU A 21 -13.00 -2.04 4.51
C LEU A 21 -13.12 -0.64 3.93
N GLY A 22 -13.49 -0.51 2.66
CA GLY A 22 -13.69 0.74 1.94
C GLY A 22 -12.51 1.14 1.04
N GLU A 23 -12.79 2.11 0.16
CA GLU A 23 -11.88 2.58 -0.89
C GLU A 23 -10.55 3.15 -0.39
N TRP A 24 -10.43 3.50 0.89
CA TRP A 24 -9.17 3.98 1.45
C TRP A 24 -8.03 2.96 1.33
N ILE A 25 -8.35 1.67 1.16
CA ILE A 25 -7.40 0.60 0.87
C ILE A 25 -6.79 0.79 -0.52
N ILE A 26 -7.61 1.09 -1.54
CA ILE A 26 -7.16 1.39 -2.91
C ILE A 26 -6.25 2.61 -2.87
N THR A 27 -6.67 3.71 -2.25
CA THR A 27 -5.83 4.91 -2.14
C THR A 27 -4.50 4.62 -1.43
N SER A 28 -4.50 3.76 -0.41
CA SER A 28 -3.26 3.42 0.30
C SER A 28 -2.32 2.58 -0.56
N TRP A 29 -2.86 1.68 -1.37
CA TRP A 29 -2.10 0.88 -2.32
C TRP A 29 -1.55 1.73 -3.47
N ASP A 30 -2.35 2.59 -4.08
CA ASP A 30 -1.95 3.46 -5.18
C ASP A 30 -0.76 4.34 -4.78
N GLU A 31 -0.83 4.93 -3.59
CA GLU A 31 0.25 5.77 -3.06
C GLU A 31 1.49 4.94 -2.71
N ALA A 32 1.33 3.70 -2.25
CA ALA A 32 2.44 2.78 -2.02
C ALA A 32 3.14 2.39 -3.33
N ASN A 33 2.36 2.04 -4.36
CA ASN A 33 2.86 1.65 -5.67
C ASN A 33 3.52 2.84 -6.39
N TYR A 34 2.94 4.04 -6.26
CA TYR A 34 3.53 5.27 -6.76
C TYR A 34 4.90 5.55 -6.12
N LEU A 35 5.01 5.40 -4.79
CA LEU A 35 6.30 5.50 -4.09
C LEU A 35 7.29 4.41 -4.51
N HIS A 36 6.82 3.18 -4.75
CA HIS A 36 7.65 2.08 -5.21
C HIS A 36 8.26 2.34 -6.60
N ILE A 37 7.45 2.78 -7.55
CA ILE A 37 7.90 3.04 -8.92
C ILE A 37 8.67 4.36 -8.98
N TRP A 38 7.99 5.48 -8.67
CA TRP A 38 8.54 6.81 -8.89
C TRP A 38 9.59 7.21 -7.85
N GLY A 39 9.51 6.64 -6.64
CA GLY A 39 10.48 6.88 -5.57
C GLY A 39 11.69 5.94 -5.64
N PHE A 40 11.48 4.62 -5.65
CA PHE A 40 12.58 3.65 -5.59
C PHE A 40 13.19 3.33 -6.96
N HIS A 41 12.38 2.91 -7.94
CA HIS A 41 12.92 2.53 -9.26
C HIS A 41 13.40 3.73 -10.06
N GLU A 42 12.62 4.82 -10.06
CA GLU A 42 12.89 5.98 -10.91
C GLU A 42 13.66 7.10 -10.19
N ALA A 43 13.71 7.11 -8.85
CA ALA A 43 14.36 8.16 -8.04
C ALA A 43 13.92 9.61 -8.39
N LYS A 44 12.65 9.79 -8.79
CA LYS A 44 12.09 11.08 -9.26
C LYS A 44 11.35 11.88 -8.19
N LEU A 45 11.20 11.33 -6.99
CA LEU A 45 10.46 11.98 -5.91
C LEU A 45 11.40 12.59 -4.88
N ASP A 46 11.12 13.84 -4.50
CA ASP A 46 11.80 14.50 -3.39
C ASP A 46 11.21 14.10 -2.03
N SER A 47 11.87 14.53 -0.95
CA SER A 47 11.43 14.23 0.41
C SER A 47 10.03 14.77 0.74
N LYS A 48 9.59 15.85 0.07
CA LYS A 48 8.27 16.44 0.27
C LYS A 48 7.19 15.55 -0.35
N ALA A 49 7.41 15.07 -1.57
CA ALA A 49 6.53 14.14 -2.26
C ALA A 49 6.40 12.80 -1.51
N VAL A 50 7.49 12.31 -0.90
CA VAL A 50 7.47 11.13 -0.02
C VAL A 50 6.64 11.40 1.24
N LYS A 51 6.92 12.50 1.97
CA LYS A 51 6.21 12.85 3.21
C LYS A 51 4.72 13.05 3.01
N LEU A 52 4.30 13.63 1.88
CA LEU A 52 2.89 13.82 1.55
C LEU A 52 2.13 12.48 1.58
N ARG A 53 2.73 11.42 1.06
CA ARG A 53 2.09 10.11 0.88
C ARG A 53 2.15 9.21 2.11
N LEU A 54 3.07 9.52 3.04
CA LEU A 54 3.32 8.70 4.23
C LEU A 54 2.07 8.43 5.07
N ARG A 55 1.11 9.38 5.12
CA ARG A 55 -0.14 9.22 5.88
C ARG A 55 -0.96 7.99 5.45
N TYR A 56 -0.95 7.66 4.16
CA TYR A 56 -1.73 6.56 3.62
C TYR A 56 -1.10 5.21 3.99
N ILE A 57 0.23 5.11 3.83
CA ILE A 57 1.01 3.93 4.23
C ILE A 57 0.90 3.68 5.73
N LYS A 58 1.02 4.75 6.52
CA LYS A 58 0.92 4.68 7.97
C LYS A 58 -0.45 4.13 8.40
N ARG A 59 -1.55 4.64 7.83
CA ARG A 59 -2.89 4.12 8.11
C ARG A 59 -3.01 2.63 7.79
N ALA A 60 -2.60 2.20 6.60
CA ALA A 60 -2.67 0.78 6.20
C ALA A 60 -1.90 -0.15 7.16
N VAL A 61 -0.70 0.26 7.57
CA VAL A 61 0.12 -0.50 8.52
C VAL A 61 -0.51 -0.52 9.91
N GLU A 62 -1.00 0.62 10.41
CA GLU A 62 -1.61 0.71 11.75
C GLU A 62 -2.90 -0.09 11.85
N GLU A 63 -3.80 -0.02 10.85
CA GLU A 63 -5.02 -0.83 10.84
C GLU A 63 -4.71 -2.32 10.75
N THR A 64 -3.73 -2.70 9.95
CA THR A 64 -3.28 -4.11 9.84
C THR A 64 -2.71 -4.61 11.17
N LYS A 65 -1.91 -3.80 11.87
CA LYS A 65 -1.37 -4.14 13.19
C LYS A 65 -2.47 -4.40 14.21
N LYS A 66 -3.54 -3.60 14.23
CA LYS A 66 -4.68 -3.84 15.12
C LYS A 66 -5.27 -5.22 14.89
N LEU A 67 -5.40 -5.66 13.64
CA LEU A 67 -5.94 -6.99 13.31
C LEU A 67 -5.01 -8.14 13.70
N ILE A 68 -3.69 -7.94 13.61
CA ILE A 68 -2.70 -8.98 13.93
C ILE A 68 -2.48 -9.10 15.44
N VAL A 69 -2.47 -7.98 16.18
CA VAL A 69 -2.24 -7.96 17.63
C VAL A 69 -3.47 -8.42 18.42
N LEU A 70 -4.65 -8.43 17.80
CA LEU A 70 -5.88 -8.99 18.38
C LEU A 70 -5.99 -10.53 18.24
N LYS A 71 -4.97 -11.20 17.68
CA LYS A 71 -4.83 -12.67 17.68
C LYS A 71 -3.85 -13.13 18.75
#